data_AF-A0A4V1VGA7-F1
#
_entry.id   AF-A0A4V1VGA7-F1
#
_cell.length_a   1.000
_cell.length_b   1.000
_cell.length_c   1.000
_cell.angle_alpha   90.00
_cell.angle_beta   90.00
_cell.angle_gamma   90.00
#
_symmetry.space_group_name_H-M   'P 1'
#
loop_
_entity.id
_entity.type
_entity.pdbx_description
1 polymer ?
#
loop_
_entity_poly.entity_id
_entity_poly.type
_entity_poly.pdbx_seq_one_letter_code
_entity_poly.pdbx_strand_id
1 'polypeptide(L)'
;YFTMAFAVIDRRSGMVELVQAGHPHPMLIRSDGRVQKLGHGGLPVGLVPEARFDTIRVPVAPGDRLVLISDGFTECPLPDGQDFGEAGLIRSLTQSAHLSGADLLEAMVWDLTSQAGTDSFPDDVSGIVFDLLPQDTRQHRPVAGTSQPGQRLFEW
;
A
#
# COMPACT_ATOMS: atom_id res chain seq x y z
N TYR A 1 -10.61 -2.78 -19.26
CA TYR A 1 -10.73 -2.94 -17.79
C TYR A 1 -9.36 -2.66 -17.17
N PHE A 2 -9.28 -2.40 -15.87
CA PHE A 2 -8.02 -2.23 -15.14
C PHE A 2 -8.20 -2.59 -13.66
N THR A 3 -7.11 -2.89 -12.95
CA THR A 3 -7.14 -3.13 -11.51
C THR A 3 -6.81 -1.87 -10.71
N MET A 4 -7.35 -1.75 -9.51
CA MET A 4 -7.08 -0.59 -8.64
C MET A 4 -7.08 -0.98 -7.16
N ALA A 5 -6.18 -0.39 -6.39
CA ALA A 5 -6.35 -0.20 -4.96
C ALA A 5 -6.35 1.29 -4.65
N PHE A 6 -7.32 1.75 -3.86
CA PHE A 6 -7.48 3.15 -3.49
C PHE A 6 -7.60 3.26 -1.99
N ALA A 7 -6.70 4.01 -1.36
CA ALA A 7 -6.64 4.18 0.08
C ALA A 7 -6.73 5.66 0.48
N VAL A 8 -7.59 5.97 1.45
CA VAL A 8 -7.62 7.25 2.15
C VAL A 8 -7.12 7.03 3.57
N ILE A 9 -6.06 7.76 3.95
CA ILE A 9 -5.42 7.63 5.25
C ILE A 9 -5.77 8.87 6.09
N ASP A 10 -6.67 8.70 7.04
CA ASP A 10 -6.94 9.73 8.07
C ASP A 10 -5.92 9.59 9.18
N ARG A 11 -4.90 10.46 9.09
CA ARG A 11 -3.80 10.58 10.05
C ARG A 11 -4.22 11.08 11.42
N ARG A 12 -5.37 11.77 11.54
CA ARG A 12 -5.88 12.30 12.81
C ARG A 12 -6.67 11.23 13.55
N SER A 13 -7.51 10.47 12.86
CA SER A 13 -8.27 9.39 13.47
C SER A 13 -7.51 8.07 13.58
N GLY A 14 -6.41 7.91 12.83
CA GLY A 14 -5.67 6.64 12.75
C GLY A 14 -6.46 5.57 11.99
N MET A 15 -7.09 5.95 10.89
CA MET A 15 -7.94 5.05 10.09
C MET A 15 -7.52 5.05 8.63
N VAL A 16 -7.48 3.87 8.02
CA VAL A 16 -7.36 3.70 6.57
C VAL A 16 -8.71 3.21 6.05
N GLU A 17 -9.27 3.93 5.08
CA GLU A 17 -10.37 3.44 4.25
C GLU A 17 -9.79 2.95 2.93
N LEU A 18 -10.05 1.69 2.57
CA LEU A 18 -9.44 1.03 1.41
C LEU A 18 -10.52 0.39 0.54
N VAL A 19 -10.42 0.63 -0.77
CA VAL A 19 -11.16 -0.08 -1.81
C VAL A 19 -10.17 -0.89 -2.65
N GLN A 20 -10.52 -2.14 -2.95
CA GLN A 20 -9.76 -3.03 -3.83
C GLN A 20 -10.66 -3.48 -4.99
N ALA A 21 -10.15 -3.34 -6.21
CA ALA A 21 -10.83 -3.68 -7.45
C ALA A 21 -9.87 -4.51 -8.32
N GLY A 22 -9.76 -5.81 -8.02
CA GLY A 22 -8.91 -6.76 -8.75
C GLY A 22 -7.40 -6.62 -8.54
N HIS A 23 -6.93 -5.57 -7.86
CA HIS A 23 -5.51 -5.39 -7.54
C HIS A 23 -5.04 -6.47 -6.56
N PRO A 24 -3.75 -6.87 -6.58
CA PRO A 24 -3.17 -7.67 -5.51
C PRO A 24 -3.48 -7.09 -4.13
N HIS A 25 -3.60 -7.96 -3.13
CA HIS A 25 -3.99 -7.51 -1.81
C HIS A 25 -2.95 -6.55 -1.19
N PRO A 26 -3.37 -5.34 -0.75
CA PRO A 26 -2.50 -4.49 0.04
C PRO A 26 -2.14 -5.17 1.36
N MET A 27 -0.92 -4.95 1.83
CA MET A 27 -0.39 -5.53 3.06
C MET A 27 -0.20 -4.44 4.12
N LEU A 28 -0.59 -4.75 5.35
CA LEU A 28 -0.35 -3.90 6.52
C LEU A 28 0.66 -4.59 7.42
N ILE A 29 1.84 -3.99 7.55
CA ILE A 29 2.85 -4.42 8.51
C ILE A 29 2.59 -3.64 9.81
N ARG A 30 2.36 -4.37 10.89
CA ARG A 30 2.19 -3.79 12.22
C ARG A 30 3.55 -3.39 12.80
N SER A 31 3.55 -2.46 13.74
CA SER A 31 4.76 -2.05 14.47
C SER A 31 5.50 -3.20 15.17
N ASP A 32 4.82 -4.33 15.42
CA ASP A 32 5.40 -5.55 16.00
C ASP A 32 5.93 -6.55 14.93
N GLY A 33 5.92 -6.17 13.65
CA GLY A 33 6.40 -6.96 12.53
C GLY A 33 5.35 -7.93 11.95
N ARG A 34 4.15 -8.05 12.52
CA ARG A 34 3.10 -8.90 11.94
C ARG A 34 2.62 -8.32 10.61
N VAL A 35 2.59 -9.15 9.57
CA VAL A 35 2.03 -8.81 8.26
C VAL A 35 0.57 -9.25 8.19
N GLN A 36 -0.32 -8.33 7.87
CA GLN A 36 -1.75 -8.56 7.71
C GLN A 36 -2.18 -8.23 6.28
N LYS A 37 -2.85 -9.18 5.64
CA LYS A 37 -3.52 -8.96 4.36
C LYS A 37 -4.76 -8.08 4.52
N LEU A 38 -4.93 -7.11 3.63
CA LEU A 38 -6.10 -6.24 3.58
C LEU A 38 -6.99 -6.52 2.36
N GLY A 39 -8.25 -6.16 2.47
CA GLY A 39 -9.24 -6.26 1.40
C GLY A 39 -9.75 -7.68 1.16
N HIS A 40 -10.78 -7.79 0.34
CA HIS A 40 -11.45 -9.06 0.00
C HIS A 40 -11.23 -9.46 -1.47
N GLY A 41 -10.31 -8.81 -2.18
CA GLY A 41 -10.24 -8.92 -3.63
C GLY A 41 -11.23 -7.96 -4.27
N GLY A 42 -11.87 -8.43 -5.33
CA GLY A 42 -12.85 -7.68 -6.09
C GLY A 42 -12.61 -7.85 -7.58
N LEU A 43 -13.59 -7.46 -8.38
CA LEU A 43 -13.45 -7.50 -9.83
C LEU A 43 -12.59 -6.31 -10.31
N PRO A 44 -11.87 -6.43 -11.44
CA PRO A 44 -11.29 -5.27 -12.10
C PRO A 44 -12.37 -4.28 -12.54
N VAL A 45 -12.02 -3.00 -12.52
CA VAL A 45 -12.88 -1.92 -12.98
C VAL A 45 -13.19 -2.09 -14.47
N GLY A 46 -14.47 -2.07 -14.82
CA GLY A 46 -14.95 -2.20 -16.19
C GLY A 46 -14.88 -3.61 -16.77
N LEU A 47 -14.65 -4.65 -15.96
CA LEU A 47 -14.73 -6.05 -16.41
C LEU A 47 -16.19 -6.50 -16.59
N VAL A 48 -17.07 -6.14 -15.66
CA VAL A 48 -18.51 -6.39 -15.74
C VAL A 48 -19.28 -5.08 -15.57
N PRO A 49 -20.42 -4.90 -16.27
CA PRO A 49 -21.33 -3.79 -16.01
C PRO A 49 -21.75 -3.76 -14.55
N GLU A 50 -21.89 -2.55 -13.99
CA GLU A 50 -22.46 -2.34 -12.64
C GLU A 50 -21.70 -3.03 -11.49
N ALA A 51 -20.42 -3.37 -11.70
CA ALA A 51 -19.55 -3.87 -10.63
C ALA A 51 -19.58 -2.93 -9.41
N ARG A 52 -19.75 -3.51 -8.23
CA ARG A 52 -19.67 -2.80 -6.95
C ARG A 52 -18.36 -3.14 -6.26
N PHE A 53 -17.80 -2.16 -5.58
CA PHE A 53 -16.55 -2.30 -4.84
C PHE A 53 -16.78 -1.94 -3.39
N ASP A 54 -16.40 -2.84 -2.49
CA ASP A 54 -16.57 -2.65 -1.06
C ASP A 54 -15.40 -1.87 -0.47
N THR A 55 -15.73 -0.96 0.44
CA THR A 55 -14.75 -0.24 1.26
C THR A 55 -14.55 -0.98 2.58
N ILE A 56 -13.31 -1.28 2.93
CA ILE A 56 -12.94 -1.72 4.27
C ILE A 56 -12.35 -0.57 5.07
N ARG A 57 -12.47 -0.65 6.40
CA ARG A 57 -11.90 0.31 7.34
C ARG A 57 -10.94 -0.40 8.28
N VAL A 58 -9.71 0.08 8.36
CA VAL A 58 -8.64 -0.57 9.12
C VAL A 58 -8.01 0.44 10.09
N PRO A 59 -8.05 0.18 11.41
CA PRO A 59 -7.35 1.03 12.36
C PRO A 59 -5.84 0.84 12.20
N VAL A 60 -5.13 1.96 12.23
CA VAL A 60 -3.68 2.00 12.09
C VAL A 60 -3.07 2.89 13.17
N ALA A 61 -1.87 2.50 13.61
CA ALA A 61 -1.13 3.22 14.64
C ALA A 61 0.21 3.74 14.10
N PRO A 62 0.83 4.72 14.78
CA PRO A 62 2.21 5.08 14.51
C PRO A 62 3.13 3.85 14.58
N GLY A 63 4.00 3.70 13.59
CA GLY A 63 4.86 2.53 13.42
C GLY A 63 4.28 1.43 12.52
N ASP A 64 2.99 1.48 12.18
CA ASP A 64 2.43 0.62 11.14
C ASP A 64 2.88 1.09 9.74
N ARG A 65 2.84 0.18 8.77
CA ARG A 65 3.23 0.44 7.38
C ARG A 65 2.25 -0.20 6.41
N LEU A 66 1.72 0.59 5.48
CA LEU A 66 0.88 0.10 4.40
C LEU A 66 1.74 -0.12 3.15
N VAL A 67 1.61 -1.29 2.52
CA VAL A 67 2.36 -1.70 1.34
C VAL A 67 1.39 -2.09 0.22
N LEU A 68 1.59 -1.51 -0.96
CA LEU A 68 0.89 -1.85 -2.19
C LEU A 68 1.92 -2.33 -3.22
N ILE A 69 1.59 -3.35 -4.00
CA ILE A 69 2.48 -3.96 -5.00
C ILE A 69 1.73 -4.25 -6.29
N SER A 70 2.43 -4.23 -7.43
CA SER A 70 1.88 -4.74 -8.69
C SER A 70 1.83 -6.27 -8.69
N ASP A 71 1.01 -6.81 -9.59
CA ASP A 71 0.94 -8.23 -9.92
C ASP A 71 2.27 -8.79 -10.41
N GLY A 72 3.13 -7.98 -11.05
CA GLY A 72 4.50 -8.36 -11.37
C GLY A 72 5.31 -8.92 -10.19
N PHE A 73 4.98 -8.58 -8.93
CA PHE A 73 5.54 -9.27 -7.76
C PHE A 73 4.94 -10.66 -7.55
N THR A 74 3.61 -10.78 -7.55
CA THR A 74 2.91 -12.02 -7.17
C THR A 74 2.88 -13.06 -8.29
N GLU A 75 2.87 -12.62 -9.55
CA GLU A 75 2.82 -13.45 -10.75
C GLU A 75 4.22 -13.69 -11.35
N CYS A 76 5.28 -13.28 -10.63
CA CYS A 76 6.66 -13.55 -11.06
C CYS A 76 6.94 -15.06 -10.99
N PRO A 77 7.31 -15.72 -12.10
CA PRO A 77 7.56 -17.15 -12.12
C PRO A 77 8.87 -17.50 -11.40
N LEU A 78 8.84 -18.60 -10.66
CA LEU A 78 9.99 -19.19 -9.98
C LEU A 78 10.52 -20.42 -10.75
N PRO A 79 11.78 -20.83 -10.50
CA PRO A 79 12.38 -21.99 -11.17
C PRO A 79 11.67 -23.33 -10.94
N ASP A 80 10.87 -23.44 -9.87
CA ASP A 80 10.08 -24.63 -9.57
C ASP A 80 8.75 -24.68 -10.34
N GLY A 81 8.47 -23.67 -11.18
CA GLY A 81 7.27 -23.55 -12.00
C GLY A 81 6.06 -22.97 -11.28
N GLN A 82 6.21 -22.53 -10.03
CA GLN A 82 5.20 -21.76 -9.30
C GLN A 82 5.46 -20.26 -9.42
N ASP A 83 4.47 -19.44 -9.11
CA ASP A 83 4.68 -18.00 -8.98
C ASP A 83 5.16 -17.66 -7.56
N PHE A 84 5.87 -16.54 -7.41
CA PHE A 84 6.29 -16.02 -6.11
C PHE A 84 5.11 -15.90 -5.14
N GLY A 85 3.97 -15.45 -5.66
CA GLY A 85 2.68 -15.53 -5.03
C GLY A 85 2.53 -14.70 -3.76
N GLU A 86 1.32 -14.74 -3.20
CA GLU A 86 1.01 -14.06 -1.94
C GLU A 86 1.84 -14.61 -0.77
N ALA A 87 2.11 -15.92 -0.77
CA ALA A 87 2.90 -16.56 0.28
C ALA A 87 4.37 -16.09 0.27
N GLY A 88 4.98 -15.95 -0.92
CA GLY A 88 6.31 -15.40 -1.05
C GLY A 88 6.38 -13.95 -0.61
N LEU A 89 5.38 -13.15 -1.02
CA LEU A 89 5.25 -11.76 -0.60
C LEU A 89 5.17 -11.61 0.93
N ILE A 90 4.29 -12.37 1.60
CA ILE A 90 4.14 -12.31 3.05
C ILE A 90 5.45 -12.72 3.76
N ARG A 91 6.12 -13.76 3.27
CA ARG A 91 7.41 -14.20 3.82
C ARG A 91 8.47 -13.10 3.70
N SER A 92 8.61 -12.52 2.51
CA SER A 92 9.58 -11.46 2.22
C SER A 92 9.35 -10.24 3.10
N LEU A 93 8.10 -9.78 3.20
CA LEU A 93 7.70 -8.67 4.07
C LEU A 93 7.98 -8.96 5.54
N THR A 94 7.69 -10.18 6.00
CA THR A 94 7.93 -10.58 7.40
C THR A 94 9.42 -10.58 7.74
N GLN A 95 10.27 -11.06 6.83
CA GLN A 95 11.73 -11.09 7.03
C GLN A 95 12.33 -9.68 7.03
N SER A 96 11.76 -8.77 6.25
CA SER A 96 12.27 -7.41 6.02
C SER A 96 11.53 -6.33 6.83
N ALA A 97 10.57 -6.70 7.69
CA ALA A 97 9.71 -5.77 8.41
C ALA A 97 10.46 -4.77 9.31
N HIS A 98 11.67 -5.12 9.73
CA HIS A 98 12.55 -4.29 10.59
C HIS A 98 13.29 -3.18 9.83
N LEU A 99 13.25 -3.20 8.49
CA LEU A 99 13.95 -2.24 7.63
C LEU A 99 13.15 -0.94 7.44
N SER A 100 13.86 0.12 7.02
CA SER A 100 13.21 1.38 6.62
C SER A 100 12.36 1.21 5.37
N GLY A 101 11.50 2.18 5.02
CA GLY A 101 10.58 2.02 3.89
C GLY A 101 11.27 1.77 2.54
N ALA A 102 12.34 2.50 2.25
CA ALA A 102 13.12 2.31 1.01
C ALA A 102 13.90 0.99 1.05
N ASP A 103 14.60 0.71 2.16
CA ASP A 103 15.36 -0.53 2.34
C ASP A 103 14.45 -1.78 2.28
N LEU A 104 13.20 -1.67 2.73
CA LEU A 104 12.22 -2.74 2.62
C LEU A 104 11.89 -3.05 1.15
N LEU A 105 11.64 -2.03 0.32
CA LEU A 105 11.38 -2.25 -1.12
C LEU A 105 12.60 -2.85 -1.81
N GLU A 106 13.80 -2.36 -1.52
CA GLU A 106 15.03 -2.91 -2.07
C GLU A 106 15.23 -4.37 -1.65
N ALA A 107 14.99 -4.69 -0.37
CA ALA A 107 15.08 -6.06 0.13
C ALA A 107 14.03 -6.99 -0.52
N MET A 108 12.82 -6.49 -0.79
CA MET A 108 11.79 -7.27 -1.50
C MET A 108 12.19 -7.58 -2.93
N VAL A 109 12.73 -6.59 -3.67
CA VAL A 109 13.21 -6.80 -5.04
C VAL A 109 14.38 -7.78 -5.04
N TRP A 110 15.32 -7.63 -4.10
CA TRP A 110 16.43 -8.57 -3.95
C TRP A 110 15.99 -10.01 -3.68
N ASP A 111 15.03 -10.19 -2.77
CA ASP A 111 14.47 -11.51 -2.44
C ASP A 111 13.74 -12.12 -3.65
N LEU A 112 12.97 -11.32 -4.39
CA LEU A 112 12.33 -11.75 -5.63
C LEU A 112 13.37 -12.20 -6.67
N THR A 113 14.38 -11.37 -6.96
CA THR A 113 15.48 -11.71 -7.89
C THR A 113 16.19 -12.99 -7.47
N SER A 114 16.47 -13.14 -6.17
CA SER A 114 17.16 -14.30 -5.63
C SER A 114 16.34 -15.59 -5.82
N GLN A 115 15.02 -15.53 -5.64
CA GLN A 115 14.16 -16.70 -5.78
C GLN A 115 13.79 -17.00 -7.22
N ALA A 116 13.57 -15.98 -8.05
CA ALA A 116 13.36 -16.14 -9.49
C ALA A 116 14.63 -16.63 -10.21
N GLY A 117 15.81 -16.36 -9.63
CA GLY A 117 17.11 -16.68 -10.24
C GLY A 117 17.48 -15.74 -11.41
N THR A 118 16.78 -14.62 -11.55
CA THR A 118 16.98 -13.62 -12.60
C THR A 118 16.47 -12.26 -12.13
N ASP A 119 17.05 -11.18 -12.67
CA ASP A 119 16.61 -9.80 -12.53
C ASP A 119 15.80 -9.32 -13.76
N SER A 120 15.57 -10.20 -14.74
CA SER A 120 14.74 -9.94 -15.91
C SER A 120 13.35 -10.53 -15.69
N PHE A 121 12.45 -9.73 -15.15
CA PHE A 121 11.07 -10.13 -14.88
C PHE A 121 10.20 -10.02 -16.15
N PRO A 122 9.20 -10.89 -16.32
CA PRO A 122 8.31 -10.86 -17.48
C PRO A 122 7.31 -9.68 -17.46
N ASP A 123 7.10 -9.07 -16.30
CA ASP A 123 6.20 -7.93 -16.10
C ASP A 123 6.84 -6.90 -15.15
N ASP A 124 6.27 -5.69 -15.11
CA ASP A 124 6.76 -4.59 -14.30
C ASP A 124 6.57 -4.83 -12.80
N VAL A 125 7.67 -4.84 -12.06
CA VAL A 125 7.70 -4.99 -10.61
C VAL A 125 7.70 -3.61 -9.96
N SER A 126 6.59 -3.26 -9.31
CA SER A 126 6.39 -1.95 -8.67
C SER A 126 5.80 -2.10 -7.27
N GLY A 127 6.17 -1.18 -6.37
CA GLY A 127 5.65 -1.15 -5.02
C GLY A 127 5.66 0.24 -4.40
N ILE A 128 4.73 0.48 -3.49
CA ILE A 128 4.63 1.69 -2.68
C ILE A 128 4.62 1.26 -1.21
N VAL A 129 5.46 1.92 -0.42
CA VAL A 129 5.49 1.78 1.04
C VAL A 129 5.10 3.10 1.68
N PHE A 130 4.10 3.07 2.56
CA PHE A 130 3.65 4.21 3.32
C PHE A 130 3.88 3.97 4.82
N ASP A 131 4.89 4.65 5.36
CA ASP A 131 5.23 4.63 6.79
C ASP A 131 4.30 5.56 7.59
N LEU A 132 3.56 5.01 8.54
CA LEU A 132 2.73 5.79 9.45
C LEU A 132 3.59 6.28 10.61
N LEU A 133 4.29 7.39 10.40
CA LEU A 133 5.14 7.98 11.42
C LEU A 133 4.31 8.73 12.49
N PRO A 134 4.83 8.81 13.75
CA PRO A 134 4.23 9.67 14.76
C PRO A 134 4.03 11.09 14.25
N GLN A 135 2.92 11.73 14.62
CA GLN A 135 2.71 13.14 14.32
C GLN A 135 3.67 13.96 15.18
N ASP A 136 4.53 14.77 14.55
CA ASP A 136 5.35 15.71 15.29
C ASP A 136 4.46 16.88 15.75
N THR A 137 4.12 16.89 17.05
CA THR A 137 3.21 17.87 17.65
C THR A 137 3.76 19.31 17.61
N ARG A 138 4.97 19.54 17.08
CA ARG A 138 5.68 20.83 17.11
C ARG A 138 5.53 21.72 15.88
N GLN A 139 4.81 21.30 14.83
CA GLN A 139 4.64 22.14 13.62
C GLN A 139 3.33 22.93 13.54
N HIS A 140 2.50 22.93 14.59
CA HIS A 140 1.38 23.86 14.66
C HIS A 140 1.85 25.23 15.18
N ARG A 141 2.63 25.95 14.37
CA ARG A 141 2.77 27.41 14.55
C ARG A 141 1.42 28.01 14.15
N PRO A 142 0.71 28.75 15.02
CA PRO A 142 -0.47 29.48 14.58
C PRO A 142 0.00 30.43 13.48
N VAL A 143 -0.64 30.38 12.31
CA VAL A 143 -0.50 31.47 11.34
C VAL A 143 -1.07 32.70 12.04
N ALA A 144 -0.21 33.65 12.41
CA ALA A 144 -0.64 34.92 12.95
C ALA A 144 -1.59 35.56 11.93
N GLY A 145 -2.85 35.70 12.31
CA GLY A 145 -3.89 36.20 11.42
C GLY A 145 -3.59 37.62 10.99
N THR A 146 -3.31 37.81 9.70
CA THR A 146 -3.58 39.08 9.04
C THR A 146 -5.03 39.06 8.61
N SER A 147 -5.87 39.69 9.43
CA SER A 147 -7.21 40.09 9.06
C SER A 147 -7.11 41.12 7.93
N GLN A 148 -7.43 40.71 6.69
CA GLN A 148 -7.90 41.63 5.66
C GLN A 148 -9.40 41.41 5.46
N PRO A 149 -10.24 42.44 5.59
CA PRO A 149 -11.66 42.32 5.33
C PRO A 149 -11.94 42.38 3.83
N GLY A 150 -12.72 41.42 3.34
CA GLY A 150 -13.50 41.56 2.11
C GLY A 150 -12.87 40.96 0.87
N GLN A 151 -13.36 39.78 0.46
CA GLN A 151 -14.23 39.65 -0.71
C GLN A 151 -14.77 38.21 -0.78
N ARG A 152 -16.09 38.10 -0.88
CA ARG A 152 -16.80 36.87 -1.27
C ARG A 152 -16.52 36.60 -2.75
N LEU A 153 -16.50 35.34 -3.17
CA LEU A 153 -17.19 34.83 -4.38
C LEU A 153 -17.15 33.29 -4.41
N PHE A 154 -18.21 32.72 -4.98
CA PHE A 154 -18.67 31.32 -4.96
C PHE A 154 -18.02 30.42 -6.03
N GLU A 155 -18.12 29.11 -5.76
CA GLU A 155 -18.43 27.96 -6.65
C GLU A 155 -17.61 27.67 -7.92
N TRP A 156 -17.12 26.42 -8.03
CA TRP A 156 -17.69 25.36 -8.87
C TRP A 156 -17.67 24.02 -8.13
#